data_AF-A0A1V0R835-F1
#
_entry.id   AF-A0A1V0R835-F1
#
_cell.length_a   1.000
_cell.length_b   1.000
_cell.length_c   1.000
_cell.angle_alpha   90.00
_cell.angle_beta   90.00
_cell.angle_gamma   90.00
#
_symmetry.space_group_name_H-M   'P 1'
#
loop_
_entity.id
_entity.type
_entity.pdbx_description
1 polymer ?
#
loop_
_entity_poly.entity_id
_entity_poly.type
_entity_poly.pdbx_seq_one_letter_code
_entity_poly.pdbx_strand_id
1 'polypeptide(L)'
;MVVATLLYRASHLTVGALAVAQRGSAFPLQYAGYAVALGLSALTYATALRRGWFDRRHIWADALVVGCVLPLALCAWGGVREPPVIAWAMLLGGSASAVAAISLERLHALTVIALLAITHFIGYQAVGASPAVILGHLNSIVSSAVMTWLFRWYLLRQGRLLDEANARAVAAESHKARYAERLEHHRALHDTVLATLTTLASGAVDANAPEVRRRCAREAAYLRRLIQQTAAEVHHREIGTALEDAVCSVESLQLRVTAQYHDLPQVPPEVAAALGDAVREALNNVRRHAGTGHAYLTATRDPDAHGGALVTVVDRGPGFDPERCVPGLGLRGSVHGRMAEVGGRATVDTAPGEGVRVELRWPG
;
A
#
# COMPACT_ATOMS: atom_id res chain seq x y z
N MET A 1 -8.14 20.46 -12.61
CA MET A 1 -7.38 21.10 -13.71
C MET A 1 -8.16 21.16 -15.01
N VAL A 2 -8.67 20.03 -15.54
CA VAL A 2 -9.47 20.00 -16.78
C VAL A 2 -10.62 21.02 -16.77
N VAL A 3 -11.41 21.09 -15.70
CA VAL A 3 -12.54 22.04 -15.58
C VAL A 3 -12.07 23.51 -15.58
N ALA A 4 -11.02 23.86 -14.82
CA ALA A 4 -10.52 25.23 -14.77
C ALA A 4 -10.02 25.71 -16.14
N THR A 5 -9.32 24.82 -16.84
CA THR A 5 -8.78 25.08 -18.17
C THR A 5 -9.89 25.10 -19.23
N LEU A 6 -10.97 24.34 -19.05
CA LEU A 6 -12.20 24.39 -19.86
C LEU A 6 -12.92 25.74 -19.70
N LEU A 7 -13.10 26.21 -18.46
CA LEU A 7 -13.70 27.52 -18.20
C LEU A 7 -12.88 28.65 -18.86
N TYR A 8 -11.56 28.54 -18.81
CA TYR A 8 -10.68 29.48 -19.49
C TYR A 8 -10.80 29.42 -21.03
N ARG A 9 -10.91 28.23 -21.62
CA ARG A 9 -11.19 28.08 -23.05
C ARG A 9 -12.58 28.61 -23.43
N ALA A 10 -13.58 28.34 -22.60
CA ALA A 10 -14.95 28.77 -22.82
C ALA A 10 -15.06 30.30 -22.82
N SER A 11 -14.36 31.01 -21.92
CA SER A 11 -14.37 32.47 -21.93
C SER A 11 -13.81 33.05 -23.24
N HIS A 12 -12.72 32.48 -23.78
CA HIS A 12 -12.18 32.90 -25.07
C HIS A 12 -13.11 32.56 -26.25
N LEU A 13 -13.77 31.40 -26.21
CA LEU A 13 -14.78 31.03 -27.22
C LEU A 13 -16.01 31.94 -27.17
N THR A 14 -16.40 32.45 -26.00
CA THR A 14 -17.48 33.45 -25.88
C THR A 14 -17.09 34.77 -26.55
N VAL A 15 -15.85 35.22 -26.36
CA VAL A 15 -15.33 36.42 -27.08
C VAL A 15 -15.33 36.18 -28.59
N GLY A 16 -14.95 34.98 -29.04
CA GLY A 16 -15.04 34.56 -30.44
C GLY A 16 -16.46 34.60 -30.99
N ALA A 17 -17.43 34.06 -30.26
CA ALA A 17 -18.84 34.07 -30.66
C ALA A 17 -19.36 35.50 -30.89
N LEU A 18 -19.08 36.39 -29.94
CA LEU A 18 -19.45 37.81 -30.01
C LEU A 18 -18.78 38.50 -31.21
N ALA A 19 -17.47 38.30 -31.41
CA ALA A 19 -16.72 38.91 -32.49
C ALA A 19 -17.24 38.48 -33.88
N VAL A 20 -17.56 37.19 -34.05
CA VAL A 20 -18.09 36.64 -35.31
C VAL A 20 -19.52 37.11 -35.55
N ALA A 21 -20.37 37.13 -34.52
CA ALA A 21 -21.76 37.57 -34.63
C ALA A 21 -21.88 39.04 -35.04
N GLN A 22 -20.99 39.92 -34.58
CA GLN A 22 -20.99 41.34 -34.92
C GLN A 22 -20.68 41.63 -36.41
N ARG A 23 -20.08 40.69 -37.15
CA ARG A 23 -19.69 40.90 -38.55
C ARG A 23 -20.80 40.62 -39.57
N GLY A 24 -21.93 40.04 -39.15
CA GLY A 24 -22.98 39.60 -40.06
C GLY A 24 -22.55 38.46 -40.99
N SER A 25 -23.42 37.99 -41.89
CA SER A 25 -23.19 36.81 -42.75
C SER A 25 -22.20 37.02 -43.89
N ALA A 26 -21.67 38.23 -44.07
CA ALA A 26 -20.75 38.60 -45.16
C ALA A 26 -19.35 37.95 -45.06
N PHE A 27 -19.00 37.34 -43.94
CA PHE A 27 -17.69 36.74 -43.68
C PHE A 27 -17.77 35.24 -43.32
N PRO A 28 -18.12 34.36 -44.27
CA PRO A 28 -18.36 32.93 -44.00
C PRO A 28 -17.14 32.21 -43.39
N LEU A 29 -15.92 32.65 -43.74
CA LEU A 29 -14.69 32.08 -43.19
C LEU A 29 -14.57 32.25 -41.67
N GLN A 30 -15.11 33.34 -41.11
CA GLN A 30 -15.08 33.55 -39.66
C GLN A 30 -16.00 32.59 -38.91
N TYR A 31 -17.20 32.33 -39.44
CA TYR A 31 -18.12 31.33 -38.90
C TYR A 31 -17.55 29.92 -39.02
N ALA A 32 -16.96 29.57 -40.17
CA ALA A 32 -16.31 28.28 -40.36
C ALA A 32 -15.13 28.09 -39.39
N GLY A 33 -14.28 29.11 -39.25
CA GLY A 33 -13.17 29.10 -38.31
C GLY A 33 -13.61 28.95 -36.85
N TYR A 34 -14.68 29.65 -36.47
CA TYR A 34 -15.26 29.52 -35.14
C TYR A 34 -15.84 28.13 -34.89
N ALA A 35 -16.58 27.57 -35.86
CA ALA A 35 -17.13 26.21 -35.76
C ALA A 35 -16.02 25.15 -35.61
N VAL A 36 -14.90 25.31 -36.33
CA VAL A 36 -13.72 24.44 -36.17
C VAL A 36 -13.12 24.58 -34.77
N ALA A 37 -12.93 25.81 -34.28
CA ALA A 37 -12.40 26.05 -32.95
C ALA A 37 -13.31 25.47 -31.85
N LEU A 38 -14.62 25.63 -31.99
CA LEU A 38 -15.62 25.09 -31.06
C LEU A 38 -15.62 23.57 -31.09
N GLY A 39 -15.66 22.95 -32.27
CA GLY A 39 -15.69 21.50 -32.44
C GLY A 39 -14.44 20.82 -31.89
N LEU A 40 -13.25 21.35 -32.19
CA LEU A 40 -12.00 20.79 -31.67
C LEU A 40 -11.85 20.99 -30.16
N SER A 41 -12.32 22.14 -29.64
CA SER A 41 -12.38 22.36 -28.18
C SER A 41 -13.33 21.35 -27.53
N ALA A 42 -14.54 21.18 -28.06
CA ALA A 42 -15.51 20.22 -27.55
C ALA A 42 -14.95 18.80 -27.54
N LEU A 43 -14.28 18.38 -28.63
CA LEU A 43 -13.63 17.07 -28.72
C LEU A 43 -12.52 16.91 -27.67
N THR A 44 -11.62 17.88 -27.56
CA THR A 44 -10.47 17.85 -26.64
C THR A 44 -10.93 17.79 -25.18
N TYR A 45 -11.92 18.59 -24.80
CA TYR A 45 -12.41 18.64 -23.43
C TYR A 45 -13.38 17.51 -23.09
N ALA A 46 -14.24 17.07 -24.02
CA ALA A 46 -15.11 15.91 -23.78
C ALA A 46 -14.30 14.62 -23.61
N THR A 47 -13.25 14.43 -24.41
CA THR A 47 -12.34 13.29 -24.24
C THR A 47 -11.57 13.37 -22.93
N ALA A 48 -11.08 14.56 -22.55
CA ALA A 48 -10.38 14.76 -21.28
C ALA A 48 -11.27 14.52 -20.05
N LEU A 49 -12.53 14.96 -20.09
CA LEU A 49 -13.50 14.70 -19.02
C LEU A 49 -13.85 13.21 -18.91
N ARG A 50 -14.00 12.50 -20.04
CA ARG A 50 -14.29 11.06 -20.06
C ARG A 50 -13.11 10.20 -19.58
N ARG A 51 -11.87 10.58 -19.92
CA ARG A 51 -10.66 9.82 -19.58
C ARG A 51 -9.99 10.29 -18.29
N GLY A 52 -10.48 11.36 -17.66
CA GLY A 52 -9.88 11.99 -16.49
C GLY A 52 -8.65 12.86 -16.78
N TRP A 53 -8.08 12.81 -18.00
CA TRP A 53 -6.95 13.64 -18.40
C TRP A 53 -6.85 13.86 -19.92
N PHE A 54 -6.08 14.87 -20.33
CA PHE A 54 -5.85 15.24 -21.73
C PHE A 54 -4.99 14.21 -22.47
N ASP A 55 -5.37 13.95 -23.73
CA ASP A 55 -4.58 13.15 -24.67
C ASP A 55 -3.67 14.07 -25.50
N ARG A 56 -2.38 13.72 -25.57
CA ARG A 56 -1.33 14.51 -26.25
C ARG A 56 -1.68 14.86 -27.70
N ARG A 57 -2.34 13.94 -28.43
CA ARG A 57 -2.68 14.15 -29.84
C ARG A 57 -3.68 15.29 -30.01
N HIS A 58 -4.66 15.38 -29.12
CA HIS A 58 -5.66 16.45 -29.14
C HIS A 58 -5.06 17.81 -28.78
N ILE A 59 -4.07 17.84 -27.86
CA ILE A 59 -3.39 19.09 -27.51
C ILE A 59 -2.55 19.62 -28.68
N TRP A 60 -1.81 18.74 -29.37
CA TRP A 60 -1.09 19.12 -30.59
C TRP A 60 -2.04 19.54 -31.70
N ALA A 61 -3.16 18.84 -31.90
CA ALA A 61 -4.18 19.24 -32.86
C ALA A 61 -4.76 20.62 -32.53
N ASP A 62 -5.09 20.90 -31.27
CA ASP A 62 -5.59 22.22 -30.84
C ASP A 62 -4.57 23.32 -31.09
N ALA A 63 -3.31 23.10 -30.68
CA ALA A 63 -2.24 24.07 -30.88
C ALA A 63 -1.99 24.36 -32.37
N LEU A 64 -1.94 23.33 -33.22
CA LEU A 64 -1.67 23.48 -34.64
C LEU A 64 -2.87 24.08 -35.38
N VAL A 65 -4.07 23.52 -35.20
CA VAL A 65 -5.25 23.91 -35.97
C VAL A 65 -5.81 25.24 -35.47
N VAL A 66 -6.10 25.34 -34.17
CA VAL A 66 -6.72 26.55 -33.61
C VAL A 66 -5.68 27.61 -33.28
N GLY A 67 -4.52 27.20 -32.79
CA GLY A 67 -3.46 28.13 -32.40
C GLY A 67 -2.64 28.68 -33.57
N CYS A 68 -2.47 27.94 -34.67
CA CYS A 68 -1.60 28.36 -35.77
C CYS A 68 -2.34 28.53 -37.11
N VAL A 69 -2.96 27.46 -37.61
CA VAL A 69 -3.57 27.44 -38.95
C VAL A 69 -4.76 28.40 -39.02
N LEU A 70 -5.64 28.41 -38.02
CA LEU A 70 -6.83 29.25 -38.02
C LEU A 70 -6.49 30.75 -38.07
N PRO A 71 -5.63 31.32 -37.20
CA PRO A 71 -5.25 32.73 -37.31
C PRO A 71 -4.61 33.09 -38.64
N LEU A 72 -3.72 32.24 -39.18
CA LEU A 72 -3.07 32.49 -40.47
C LEU A 72 -4.05 32.42 -41.64
N ALA A 73 -5.00 31.48 -41.62
CA ALA A 73 -6.05 31.37 -42.63
C ALA A 73 -6.98 32.59 -42.62
N LEU A 74 -7.30 33.11 -41.43
CA LEU A 74 -8.06 34.35 -41.28
C LEU A 74 -7.26 35.57 -41.77
N CYS A 75 -5.94 35.62 -41.53
CA CYS A 75 -5.09 36.68 -42.10
C CYS A 75 -5.04 36.63 -43.64
N ALA A 76 -4.93 35.44 -44.22
CA ALA A 76 -4.76 35.26 -45.66
C ALA A 76 -6.06 35.44 -46.46
N TRP A 77 -7.17 34.92 -45.93
CA TRP A 77 -8.44 34.81 -46.67
C TRP A 77 -9.64 35.45 -45.96
N GLY A 78 -9.44 36.11 -44.81
CA GLY A 78 -10.52 36.74 -44.03
C GLY A 78 -11.12 38.00 -44.64
N GLY A 79 -10.67 38.43 -45.82
CA GLY A 79 -11.25 39.54 -46.60
C GLY A 79 -10.97 40.95 -46.05
N VAL A 80 -10.57 41.09 -44.78
CA VAL A 80 -10.23 42.37 -44.14
C VAL A 80 -8.93 42.20 -43.36
N ARG A 81 -7.93 43.04 -43.63
CA ARG A 81 -6.64 43.07 -42.92
C ARG A 81 -6.67 44.12 -41.83
N GLU A 82 -7.50 43.90 -40.82
CA GLU A 82 -7.56 44.77 -39.62
C GLU A 82 -7.31 43.95 -38.35
N PRO A 83 -6.58 44.49 -37.36
CA PRO A 83 -6.24 43.76 -36.13
C PRO A 83 -7.43 43.11 -35.39
N PRO A 84 -8.62 43.75 -35.29
CA PRO A 84 -9.79 43.15 -34.64
C PRO A 84 -10.31 41.88 -35.33
N VAL A 85 -10.02 41.67 -36.61
CA VAL A 85 -10.49 40.51 -37.41
C VAL A 85 -9.94 39.21 -36.84
N ILE A 86 -8.67 39.22 -36.45
CA ILE A 86 -7.92 38.04 -36.02
C ILE A 86 -7.81 37.95 -34.50
N ALA A 87 -8.13 39.03 -33.77
CA ALA A 87 -7.90 39.13 -32.33
C ALA A 87 -8.61 38.03 -31.52
N TRP A 88 -9.83 37.66 -31.88
CA TRP A 88 -10.55 36.58 -31.19
C TRP A 88 -9.90 35.21 -31.40
N ALA A 89 -9.38 34.93 -32.60
CA ALA A 89 -8.69 33.68 -32.90
C ALA A 89 -7.31 33.66 -32.21
N MET A 90 -6.62 34.80 -32.18
CA MET A 90 -5.36 34.95 -31.47
C MET A 90 -5.51 34.74 -29.95
N LEU A 91 -6.63 35.16 -29.36
CA LEU A 91 -6.95 34.96 -27.95
C LEU A 91 -6.96 33.47 -27.56
N LEU A 92 -7.41 32.58 -28.46
CA LEU A 92 -7.43 31.13 -28.22
C LEU A 92 -6.03 30.56 -27.96
N GLY A 93 -4.97 31.21 -28.47
CA GLY A 93 -3.58 30.85 -28.21
C GLY A 93 -3.20 30.86 -26.72
N GLY A 94 -3.74 31.78 -25.92
CA GLY A 94 -3.49 31.81 -24.46
C GLY A 94 -4.10 30.62 -23.74
N SER A 95 -5.31 30.21 -24.13
CA SER A 95 -5.94 28.99 -23.59
C SER A 95 -5.23 27.71 -24.06
N ALA A 96 -4.75 27.68 -25.30
CA ALA A 96 -3.97 26.54 -25.83
C ALA A 96 -2.62 26.40 -25.12
N SER A 97 -1.92 27.51 -24.86
CA SER A 97 -0.65 27.51 -24.12
C SER A 97 -0.81 27.05 -22.67
N ALA A 98 -1.89 27.47 -22.01
CA ALA A 98 -2.25 27.01 -20.67
C ALA A 98 -2.45 25.49 -20.61
N VAL A 99 -3.20 24.91 -21.55
CA VAL A 99 -3.43 23.47 -21.60
C VAL A 99 -2.14 22.70 -21.94
N ALA A 100 -1.33 23.21 -22.87
CA ALA A 100 -0.05 22.61 -23.22
C ALA A 100 0.92 22.56 -22.02
N ALA A 101 0.99 23.64 -21.23
CA ALA A 101 1.87 23.76 -20.07
C ALA A 101 1.58 22.73 -18.96
N ILE A 102 0.32 22.28 -18.83
CA ILE A 102 -0.06 21.28 -17.83
C ILE A 102 -0.09 19.85 -18.37
N SER A 103 -0.27 19.67 -19.68
CA SER A 103 -0.58 18.36 -20.27
C SER A 103 0.61 17.72 -20.98
N LEU A 104 1.55 18.51 -21.47
CA LEU A 104 2.73 18.05 -22.20
C LEU A 104 3.97 18.01 -21.30
N GLU A 105 4.97 17.25 -21.74
CA GLU A 105 6.31 17.33 -21.16
C GLU A 105 6.94 18.70 -21.41
N ARG A 106 7.91 19.08 -20.59
CA ARG A 106 8.53 20.42 -20.60
C ARG A 106 9.00 20.84 -21.99
N LEU A 107 9.71 19.98 -22.73
CA LEU A 107 10.21 20.30 -24.06
C LEU A 107 9.07 20.54 -25.06
N HIS A 108 8.12 19.60 -25.14
CA HIS A 108 6.95 19.72 -26.02
C HIS A 108 6.08 20.93 -25.69
N ALA A 109 5.88 21.25 -24.41
CA ALA A 109 5.16 22.45 -23.98
C ALA A 109 5.87 23.72 -24.44
N LEU A 110 7.19 23.80 -24.27
CA LEU A 110 7.99 24.93 -24.76
C LEU A 110 7.93 25.06 -26.28
N THR A 111 7.96 23.94 -27.02
CA THR A 111 7.79 23.94 -28.48
C THR A 111 6.44 24.50 -28.90
N VAL A 112 5.35 24.08 -28.25
CA VAL A 112 4.00 24.61 -28.52
C VAL A 112 3.93 26.11 -28.21
N ILE A 113 4.44 26.55 -27.06
CA ILE A 113 4.43 27.97 -26.67
C ILE A 113 5.23 28.81 -27.66
N ALA A 114 6.41 28.36 -28.08
CA ALA A 114 7.23 29.05 -29.07
C ALA A 114 6.53 29.12 -30.43
N LEU A 115 5.92 28.01 -30.86
CA LEU A 115 5.19 27.94 -32.13
C LEU A 115 3.99 28.92 -32.14
N LEU A 116 3.23 28.97 -31.05
CA LEU A 116 2.15 29.94 -30.88
C LEU A 116 2.68 31.37 -30.90
N ALA A 117 3.72 31.67 -30.11
CA ALA A 117 4.32 33.01 -30.06
C ALA A 117 4.80 33.49 -31.44
N ILE A 118 5.50 32.64 -32.20
CA ILE A 118 5.98 32.96 -33.55
C ILE A 118 4.79 33.17 -34.50
N THR A 119 3.80 32.29 -34.47
CA THR A 119 2.63 32.37 -35.36
C THR A 119 1.82 33.64 -35.10
N HIS A 120 1.58 33.96 -33.83
CA HIS A 120 0.85 35.16 -33.43
C HIS A 120 1.62 36.44 -33.76
N PHE A 121 2.94 36.45 -33.59
CA PHE A 121 3.80 37.55 -34.02
C PHE A 121 3.67 37.80 -35.52
N ILE A 122 3.82 36.76 -36.34
CA ILE A 122 3.70 36.86 -37.81
C ILE A 122 2.29 37.32 -38.21
N GLY A 123 1.24 36.75 -37.60
CA GLY A 123 -0.13 37.08 -37.92
C GLY A 123 -0.49 38.54 -37.62
N TYR A 124 -0.06 39.07 -36.48
CA TYR A 124 -0.28 40.48 -36.15
C TYR A 124 0.58 41.45 -36.97
N GLN A 125 1.81 41.06 -37.30
CA GLN A 125 2.64 41.85 -38.22
C GLN A 125 2.01 41.95 -39.62
N ALA A 126 1.46 40.84 -40.13
CA ALA A 126 0.80 40.82 -41.45
C ALA A 126 -0.43 41.73 -41.54
N VAL A 127 -1.01 42.08 -40.39
CA VAL A 127 -2.23 42.91 -40.27
C VAL A 127 -1.90 44.32 -39.78
N GLY A 128 -0.62 44.67 -39.64
CA GLY A 128 -0.17 46.02 -39.27
C GLY A 128 -0.55 46.42 -37.84
N ALA A 129 -0.64 45.45 -36.92
CA ALA A 129 -0.96 45.74 -35.53
C ALA A 129 0.17 46.54 -34.85
N SER A 130 -0.19 47.39 -33.89
CA SER A 130 0.79 48.17 -33.15
C SER A 130 1.69 47.28 -32.28
N PRO A 131 2.94 47.70 -31.98
CA PRO A 131 3.85 46.95 -31.12
C PRO A 131 3.26 46.63 -29.74
N ALA A 132 2.42 47.51 -29.20
CA ALA A 132 1.74 47.31 -27.91
C ALA A 132 0.75 46.12 -27.95
N VAL A 133 -0.01 45.97 -29.05
CA VAL A 133 -0.95 44.85 -29.22
C VAL A 133 -0.19 43.53 -29.33
N ILE A 134 0.88 43.51 -30.15
CA ILE A 134 1.74 42.32 -30.31
C ILE A 134 2.32 41.91 -28.96
N LEU A 135 2.93 42.84 -28.24
CA LEU A 135 3.56 42.56 -26.95
C LEU A 135 2.54 42.08 -25.92
N GLY A 136 1.35 42.69 -25.86
CA GLY A 136 0.27 42.28 -24.96
C GLY A 136 -0.19 40.84 -25.20
N HIS A 137 -0.37 40.44 -26.45
CA HIS A 137 -0.77 39.07 -26.80
C HIS A 137 0.33 38.04 -26.54
N LEU A 138 1.58 38.34 -26.89
CA LEU A 138 2.70 37.46 -26.59
C LEU A 138 2.88 37.28 -25.08
N ASN A 139 2.76 38.36 -24.32
CA ASN A 139 2.77 38.30 -22.86
C ASN A 139 1.62 37.43 -22.33
N SER A 140 0.41 37.55 -22.89
CA SER A 140 -0.73 36.71 -22.51
C SER A 140 -0.45 35.22 -22.73
N ILE A 141 0.16 34.82 -23.85
CA ILE A 141 0.52 33.42 -24.13
C ILE A 141 1.46 32.87 -23.05
N VAL A 142 2.52 33.61 -22.73
CA VAL A 142 3.54 33.20 -21.76
C VAL A 142 2.96 33.20 -20.34
N SER A 143 2.28 34.28 -19.94
CA SER A 143 1.68 34.42 -18.62
C SER A 143 0.63 33.36 -18.35
N SER A 144 -0.20 33.00 -19.35
CA SER A 144 -1.22 31.95 -19.20
C SER A 144 -0.60 30.56 -18.98
N ALA A 145 0.47 30.25 -19.71
CA ALA A 145 1.23 29.02 -19.53
C ALA A 145 1.88 28.96 -18.14
N VAL A 146 2.56 30.04 -17.72
CA VAL A 146 3.22 30.14 -16.41
C VAL A 146 2.21 30.06 -15.27
N MET A 147 1.11 30.83 -15.34
CA MET A 147 0.09 30.87 -14.29
C MET A 147 -0.56 29.48 -14.11
N THR A 148 -0.92 28.81 -15.20
CA THR A 148 -1.54 27.48 -15.14
C THR A 148 -0.55 26.42 -14.63
N TRP A 149 0.71 26.52 -15.01
CA TRP A 149 1.77 25.66 -14.49
C TRP A 149 2.00 25.87 -12.99
N LEU A 150 2.08 27.13 -12.52
CA LEU A 150 2.19 27.47 -11.10
C LEU A 150 0.99 26.97 -10.31
N PHE A 151 -0.21 27.14 -10.84
CA PHE A 151 -1.43 26.66 -10.20
C PHE A 151 -1.45 25.13 -10.06
N ARG A 152 -1.04 24.40 -11.12
CA ARG A 152 -0.86 22.94 -11.05
C ARG A 152 0.20 22.55 -10.02
N TRP A 153 1.36 23.21 -10.03
CA TRP A 153 2.42 22.95 -9.06
C TRP A 153 1.95 23.18 -7.62
N TYR A 154 1.25 24.30 -7.37
CA TYR A 154 0.70 24.62 -6.06
C TYR A 154 -0.30 23.57 -5.58
N LEU A 155 -1.25 23.16 -6.42
CA LEU A 155 -2.24 22.13 -6.05
C LEU A 155 -1.61 20.77 -5.78
N LEU A 156 -0.64 20.34 -6.60
CA LEU A 156 0.09 19.10 -6.37
C LEU A 156 0.92 19.17 -5.08
N ARG A 157 1.52 20.33 -4.78
CA ARG A 157 2.28 20.56 -3.56
C ARG A 157 1.36 20.53 -2.33
N GLN A 158 0.21 21.18 -2.38
CA GLN A 158 -0.78 21.16 -1.29
C GLN A 158 -1.32 19.76 -1.03
N GLY A 159 -1.61 18.99 -2.09
CA GLY A 159 -2.02 17.58 -1.96
C GLY A 159 -0.99 16.76 -1.18
N ARG A 160 0.29 16.84 -1.56
CA ARG A 160 1.37 16.13 -0.86
C ARG A 160 1.49 16.53 0.61
N LEU A 161 1.42 17.83 0.92
CA LEU A 161 1.49 18.30 2.30
C LEU A 161 0.29 17.81 3.14
N LEU A 162 -0.89 17.74 2.54
CA LEU A 162 -2.09 17.22 3.18
C LEU A 162 -1.96 15.71 3.43
N ASP A 163 -1.49 14.95 2.45
CA ASP A 163 -1.24 13.51 2.57
C ASP A 163 -0.22 13.21 3.67
N GLU A 164 0.88 13.97 3.73
CA GLU A 164 1.90 13.86 4.77
C GLU A 164 1.37 14.24 6.16
N ALA A 165 0.49 15.25 6.26
CA ALA A 165 -0.15 15.62 7.52
C ALA A 165 -1.13 14.52 7.99
N ASN A 166 -1.92 13.97 7.06
CA ASN A 166 -2.86 12.91 7.35
C ASN A 166 -2.15 11.61 7.77
N ALA A 167 -1.08 11.22 7.08
CA ALA A 167 -0.26 10.07 7.45
C ALA A 167 0.33 10.22 8.86
N ARG A 168 0.81 11.42 9.23
CA ARG A 168 1.29 11.71 10.58
C ARG A 168 0.19 11.65 11.63
N ALA A 169 -1.00 12.15 11.33
CA ALA A 169 -2.14 12.10 12.23
C ALA A 169 -2.57 10.66 12.52
N VAL A 170 -2.72 9.83 11.47
CA VAL A 170 -3.05 8.40 11.59
C VAL A 170 -1.99 7.66 12.40
N ALA A 171 -0.70 7.91 12.13
CA ALA A 171 0.39 7.31 12.89
C ALA A 171 0.35 7.69 14.39
N ALA A 172 0.11 8.97 14.69
CA ALA A 172 0.00 9.45 16.07
C ALA A 172 -1.21 8.84 16.80
N GLU A 173 -2.35 8.70 16.14
CA GLU A 173 -3.54 8.06 16.69
C GLU A 173 -3.29 6.58 16.99
N SER A 174 -2.65 5.85 16.06
CA SER A 174 -2.28 4.45 16.28
C SER A 174 -1.32 4.27 17.47
N HIS A 175 -0.37 5.20 17.65
CA HIS A 175 0.56 5.18 18.77
C HIS A 175 -0.17 5.45 20.10
N LYS A 176 -1.12 6.39 20.12
CA LYS A 176 -1.95 6.66 21.30
C LYS A 176 -2.82 5.46 21.67
N ALA A 177 -3.44 4.80 20.69
CA ALA A 177 -4.24 3.60 20.92
C ALA A 177 -3.40 2.48 21.56
N ARG A 178 -2.21 2.18 21.02
CA ARG A 178 -1.28 1.20 21.60
C ARG A 178 -0.83 1.57 23.01
N TYR A 179 -0.58 2.85 23.26
CA TYR A 179 -0.19 3.32 24.59
C TYR A 179 -1.34 3.15 25.61
N ALA A 180 -2.58 3.46 25.20
CA ALA A 180 -3.75 3.26 26.04
C ALA A 180 -3.97 1.77 26.37
N GLU A 181 -3.85 0.89 25.38
CA GLU A 181 -3.93 -0.57 25.56
C GLU A 181 -2.88 -1.07 26.56
N ARG A 182 -1.63 -0.62 26.42
CA ARG A 182 -0.55 -0.98 27.38
C ARG A 182 -0.84 -0.50 28.79
N LEU A 183 -1.46 0.67 28.93
CA LEU A 183 -1.81 1.24 30.24
C LEU A 183 -2.98 0.48 30.88
N GLU A 184 -4.00 0.12 30.10
CA GLU A 184 -5.11 -0.74 30.56
C GLU A 184 -4.60 -2.11 30.98
N HIS A 185 -3.71 -2.70 30.18
CA HIS A 185 -3.06 -3.98 30.49
C HIS A 185 -2.25 -3.92 31.79
N HIS A 186 -1.45 -2.86 32.00
CA HIS A 186 -0.73 -2.63 33.25
C HIS A 186 -1.66 -2.48 34.45
N ARG A 187 -2.78 -1.76 34.31
CA ARG A 187 -3.77 -1.61 35.39
C ARG A 187 -4.40 -2.94 35.76
N ALA A 188 -4.83 -3.73 34.78
CA ALA A 188 -5.39 -5.06 35.02
C ALA A 188 -4.40 -5.99 35.73
N LEU A 189 -3.13 -5.97 35.33
CA LEU A 189 -2.05 -6.69 36.01
C LEU A 189 -1.88 -6.24 37.47
N HIS A 190 -1.80 -4.93 37.68
CA HIS A 190 -1.55 -4.34 39.00
C HIS A 190 -2.71 -4.64 39.96
N ASP A 191 -3.96 -4.45 39.53
CA ASP A 191 -5.14 -4.64 40.38
C ASP A 191 -5.33 -6.10 40.78
N THR A 192 -5.03 -7.04 39.88
CA THR A 192 -5.20 -8.48 40.18
C THR A 192 -4.11 -9.00 41.14
N VAL A 193 -2.86 -8.57 40.94
CA VAL A 193 -1.73 -9.06 41.75
C VAL A 193 -1.66 -8.40 43.11
N LEU A 194 -1.87 -7.08 43.18
CA LEU A 194 -1.88 -6.39 44.46
C LEU A 194 -3.06 -6.82 45.32
N ALA A 195 -4.26 -7.01 44.76
CA ALA A 195 -5.39 -7.48 45.55
C ALA A 195 -5.06 -8.81 46.27
N THR A 196 -4.51 -9.79 45.55
CA THR A 196 -4.15 -11.08 46.16
C THR A 196 -2.99 -10.97 47.14
N LEU A 197 -1.95 -10.21 46.82
CA LEU A 197 -0.80 -9.99 47.71
C LEU A 197 -1.19 -9.22 48.99
N THR A 198 -2.05 -8.21 48.89
CA THR A 198 -2.58 -7.46 50.05
C THR A 198 -3.44 -8.36 50.93
N THR A 199 -4.26 -9.22 50.34
CA THR A 199 -5.08 -10.18 51.10
C THR A 199 -4.20 -11.18 51.86
N LEU A 200 -3.13 -11.68 51.24
CA LEU A 200 -2.14 -12.54 51.89
C LEU A 200 -1.35 -11.81 52.98
N ALA A 201 -0.87 -10.59 52.71
CA ALA A 201 -0.09 -9.79 53.65
C ALA A 201 -0.90 -9.36 54.88
N SER A 202 -2.22 -9.21 54.76
CA SER A 202 -3.12 -8.89 55.88
C SER A 202 -3.33 -10.04 56.87
N GLY A 203 -2.84 -11.25 56.57
CA GLY A 203 -3.04 -12.43 57.42
C GLY A 203 -4.48 -12.97 57.42
N ALA A 204 -5.37 -12.42 56.59
CA ALA A 204 -6.78 -12.82 56.51
C ALA A 204 -6.99 -14.23 55.95
N VAL A 205 -5.97 -14.83 55.32
CA VAL A 205 -6.03 -16.16 54.71
C VAL A 205 -4.71 -16.89 54.92
N ASP A 206 -4.76 -18.18 55.28
CA ASP A 206 -3.57 -19.02 55.43
C ASP A 206 -2.92 -19.29 54.07
N ALA A 207 -1.68 -18.85 53.89
CA ALA A 207 -0.90 -19.04 52.68
C ALA A 207 -0.65 -20.51 52.33
N ASN A 208 -0.68 -21.41 53.32
CA ASN A 208 -0.48 -22.84 53.11
C ASN A 208 -1.75 -23.59 52.72
N ALA A 209 -2.92 -22.95 52.82
CA ALA A 209 -4.18 -23.57 52.45
C ALA A 209 -4.17 -23.98 50.96
N PRO A 210 -4.61 -25.22 50.64
CA PRO A 210 -4.54 -25.75 49.27
C PRO A 210 -5.33 -24.92 48.24
N GLU A 211 -6.39 -24.23 48.66
CA GLU A 211 -7.21 -23.34 47.81
C GLU A 211 -6.48 -22.04 47.46
N VAL A 212 -5.77 -21.46 48.42
CA VAL A 212 -4.94 -20.25 48.23
C VAL A 212 -3.77 -20.55 47.30
N ARG A 213 -3.08 -21.68 47.52
CA ARG A 213 -2.02 -22.13 46.61
C ARG A 213 -2.50 -22.37 45.19
N ARG A 214 -3.69 -22.96 44.99
CA ARG A 214 -4.29 -23.14 43.66
C ARG A 214 -4.61 -21.79 43.01
N ARG A 215 -5.14 -20.83 43.78
CA ARG A 215 -5.44 -19.49 43.29
C ARG A 215 -4.18 -18.72 42.88
N CYS A 216 -3.14 -18.72 43.71
CA CYS A 216 -1.83 -18.12 43.39
C CYS A 216 -1.17 -18.80 42.19
N ALA A 217 -1.24 -20.13 42.08
CA ALA A 217 -0.71 -20.84 40.92
C ALA A 217 -1.45 -20.46 39.62
N ARG A 218 -2.77 -20.26 39.69
CA ARG A 218 -3.59 -19.81 38.55
C ARG A 218 -3.25 -18.37 38.15
N GLU A 219 -3.10 -17.47 39.12
CA GLU A 219 -2.72 -16.07 38.87
C GLU A 219 -1.28 -15.96 38.35
N ALA A 220 -0.34 -16.76 38.86
CA ALA A 220 1.03 -16.84 38.34
C ALA A 220 1.08 -17.41 36.91
N ALA A 221 0.25 -18.41 36.58
CA ALA A 221 0.13 -18.94 35.23
C ALA A 221 -0.55 -17.94 34.27
N TYR A 222 -1.47 -17.11 34.76
CA TYR A 222 -2.06 -16.01 34.00
C TYR A 222 -1.05 -14.90 33.73
N LEU A 223 -0.28 -14.48 34.73
CA LEU A 223 0.82 -13.51 34.59
C LEU A 223 1.90 -13.98 33.63
N ARG A 224 2.34 -15.24 33.72
CA ARG A 224 3.31 -15.81 32.78
C ARG A 224 2.80 -15.75 31.34
N ARG A 225 1.53 -16.08 31.12
CA ARG A 225 0.90 -15.99 29.80
C ARG A 225 0.83 -14.54 29.30
N LEU A 226 0.43 -13.60 30.14
CA LEU A 226 0.41 -12.17 29.78
C LEU A 226 1.81 -11.65 29.42
N ILE A 227 2.82 -11.94 30.24
CA ILE A 227 4.21 -11.51 30.00
C ILE A 227 4.78 -12.13 28.72
N GLN A 228 4.47 -13.40 28.45
CA GLN A 228 4.86 -14.07 27.21
C GLN A 228 4.18 -13.45 25.98
N GLN A 229 2.91 -13.04 26.10
CA GLN A 229 2.19 -12.33 25.04
C GLN A 229 2.75 -10.93 24.77
N THR A 230 3.15 -10.17 25.80
CA THR A 230 3.76 -8.84 25.61
C THR A 230 5.15 -8.92 25.00
N ALA A 231 5.94 -9.96 25.30
CA ALA A 231 7.24 -10.20 24.68
C ALA A 231 7.13 -10.64 23.20
N ALA A 232 6.03 -11.33 22.84
CA ALA A 232 5.74 -11.80 21.48
C ALA A 232 5.27 -10.71 20.50
N GLU A 233 5.04 -9.48 20.97
CA GLU A 233 4.68 -8.36 20.08
C GLU A 233 5.88 -7.68 19.41
N VAL A 234 7.11 -7.95 19.85
CA VAL A 234 8.25 -7.22 19.31
C VAL A 234 8.79 -7.87 18.05
N HIS A 235 8.93 -9.19 17.88
CA HIS A 235 9.55 -9.77 16.66
C HIS A 235 9.22 -11.29 16.50
N HIS A 236 8.89 -11.74 15.27
CA HIS A 236 8.87 -13.14 14.78
C HIS A 236 7.63 -14.04 15.03
N ARG A 237 6.58 -13.94 14.20
CA ARG A 237 5.25 -14.54 14.46
C ARG A 237 4.88 -15.87 13.75
N GLU A 238 5.52 -16.33 12.68
CA GLU A 238 4.91 -17.41 11.88
C GLU A 238 5.16 -18.84 12.42
N ILE A 239 6.41 -19.20 12.74
CA ILE A 239 6.72 -20.55 13.29
C ILE A 239 6.19 -20.73 14.72
N GLY A 240 6.33 -19.72 15.58
CA GLY A 240 5.87 -19.81 16.96
C GLY A 240 4.36 -19.99 17.08
N THR A 241 3.58 -19.32 16.22
CA THR A 241 2.11 -19.48 16.21
C THR A 241 1.71 -20.87 15.72
N ALA A 242 2.31 -21.38 14.65
CA ALA A 242 2.02 -22.71 14.14
C ALA A 242 2.32 -23.83 15.16
N LEU A 243 3.40 -23.70 15.94
CA LEU A 243 3.76 -24.62 17.02
C LEU A 243 2.77 -24.55 18.19
N GLU A 244 2.37 -23.35 18.60
CA GLU A 244 1.38 -23.16 19.66
C GLU A 244 0.00 -23.71 19.29
N ASP A 245 -0.43 -23.54 18.05
CA ASP A 245 -1.68 -24.13 17.55
C ASP A 245 -1.64 -25.66 17.61
N ALA A 246 -0.48 -26.27 17.31
CA ALA A 246 -0.27 -27.70 17.44
C ALA A 246 -0.35 -28.15 18.91
N VAL A 247 0.28 -27.43 19.84
CA VAL A 247 0.23 -27.71 21.29
C VAL A 247 -1.20 -27.60 21.82
N CYS A 248 -1.88 -26.48 21.56
CA CYS A 248 -3.25 -26.24 22.02
C CYS A 248 -4.21 -27.35 21.55
N SER A 249 -4.02 -27.85 20.33
CA SER A 249 -4.86 -28.92 19.77
C SER A 249 -4.80 -30.22 20.59
N VAL A 250 -3.62 -30.58 21.14
CA VAL A 250 -3.45 -31.82 21.91
C VAL A 250 -3.69 -31.63 23.41
N GLU A 251 -3.47 -30.43 23.95
CA GLU A 251 -3.80 -30.11 25.34
C GLU A 251 -5.31 -30.16 25.59
N SER A 252 -6.12 -29.78 24.58
CA SER A 252 -7.58 -29.95 24.61
C SER A 252 -8.01 -31.42 24.75
N LEU A 253 -7.12 -32.35 24.41
CA LEU A 253 -7.30 -33.81 24.47
C LEU A 253 -6.53 -34.44 25.65
N GLN A 254 -6.24 -33.64 26.69
CA GLN A 254 -5.64 -34.05 27.97
C GLN A 254 -4.17 -34.48 27.93
N LEU A 255 -3.43 -34.22 26.85
CA LEU A 255 -1.97 -34.37 26.85
C LEU A 255 -1.34 -33.09 27.42
N ARG A 256 -0.53 -33.18 28.48
CA ARG A 256 0.25 -32.02 28.94
C ARG A 256 1.48 -31.84 28.04
N VAL A 257 1.79 -30.61 27.64
CA VAL A 257 3.01 -30.32 26.88
C VAL A 257 3.85 -29.29 27.62
N THR A 258 5.14 -29.57 27.78
CA THR A 258 6.11 -28.56 28.23
C THR A 258 6.87 -28.04 27.02
N ALA A 259 6.44 -26.88 26.53
CA ALA A 259 7.04 -26.20 25.39
C ALA A 259 8.10 -25.18 25.82
N GLN A 260 9.23 -25.16 25.12
CA GLN A 260 10.31 -24.17 25.27
C GLN A 260 10.79 -23.71 23.90
N TYR A 261 10.82 -22.40 23.68
CA TYR A 261 11.27 -21.82 22.42
C TYR A 261 12.45 -20.87 22.65
N HIS A 262 13.44 -20.93 21.77
CA HIS A 262 14.66 -20.13 21.91
C HIS A 262 15.22 -19.67 20.56
N ASP A 263 15.35 -18.36 20.34
CA ASP A 263 15.89 -17.75 19.12
C ASP A 263 15.32 -18.35 17.82
N LEU A 264 13.99 -18.33 17.66
CA LEU A 264 13.36 -18.90 16.47
C LEU A 264 13.74 -18.12 15.20
N PRO A 265 14.19 -18.79 14.12
CA PRO A 265 14.53 -18.14 12.86
C PRO A 265 13.28 -17.64 12.12
N GLN A 266 13.47 -16.74 11.17
CA GLN A 266 12.43 -16.44 10.18
C GLN A 266 12.37 -17.56 9.15
N VAL A 267 11.18 -18.11 8.95
CA VAL A 267 10.92 -19.17 7.97
C VAL A 267 9.76 -18.73 7.07
N PRO A 268 9.73 -19.17 5.79
CA PRO A 268 8.58 -18.98 4.93
C PRO A 268 7.27 -19.54 5.53
N PRO A 269 6.09 -18.96 5.21
CA PRO A 269 4.81 -19.39 5.79
C PRO A 269 4.51 -20.89 5.60
N GLU A 270 4.87 -21.42 4.43
CA GLU A 270 4.74 -22.85 4.08
C GLU A 270 5.60 -23.77 4.96
N VAL A 271 6.81 -23.32 5.33
CA VAL A 271 7.69 -24.02 6.26
C VAL A 271 7.11 -23.98 7.68
N ALA A 272 6.57 -22.83 8.09
CA ALA A 272 5.94 -22.66 9.38
C ALA A 272 4.74 -23.63 9.54
N ALA A 273 3.90 -23.70 8.52
CA ALA A 273 2.75 -24.61 8.46
C ALA A 273 3.20 -26.09 8.49
N ALA A 274 4.19 -26.46 7.69
CA ALA A 274 4.72 -27.82 7.65
C ALA A 274 5.29 -28.26 9.02
N LEU A 275 6.03 -27.38 9.70
CA LEU A 275 6.55 -27.62 11.05
C LEU A 275 5.43 -27.77 12.08
N GLY A 276 4.44 -26.87 12.07
CA GLY A 276 3.28 -26.95 12.96
C GLY A 276 2.49 -28.24 12.77
N ASP A 277 2.22 -28.63 11.52
CA ASP A 277 1.50 -29.86 11.22
C ASP A 277 2.30 -31.12 11.58
N ALA A 278 3.62 -31.11 11.40
CA ALA A 278 4.51 -32.20 11.77
C ALA A 278 4.56 -32.37 13.31
N VAL A 279 4.65 -31.27 14.06
CA VAL A 279 4.58 -31.29 15.53
C VAL A 279 3.22 -31.77 16.02
N ARG A 280 2.12 -31.33 15.39
CA ARG A 280 0.77 -31.80 15.74
C ARG A 280 0.64 -33.30 15.59
N GLU A 281 1.21 -33.86 14.53
CA GLU A 281 1.20 -35.31 14.31
C GLU A 281 2.08 -36.04 15.33
N ALA A 282 3.30 -35.53 15.60
CA ALA A 282 4.18 -36.10 16.61
C ALA A 282 3.51 -36.14 17.99
N LEU A 283 2.89 -35.03 18.43
CA LEU A 283 2.18 -34.97 19.71
C LEU A 283 0.93 -35.86 19.74
N ASN A 284 0.22 -36.03 18.62
CA ASN A 284 -0.87 -37.00 18.54
C ASN A 284 -0.39 -38.44 18.69
N ASN A 285 0.79 -38.76 18.16
CA ASN A 285 1.39 -40.08 18.35
C ASN A 285 1.80 -40.30 19.82
N VAL A 286 2.37 -39.28 20.48
CA VAL A 286 2.62 -39.34 21.94
C VAL A 286 1.34 -39.63 22.70
N ARG A 287 0.25 -38.88 22.43
CA ARG A 287 -1.05 -39.09 23.07
C ARG A 287 -1.59 -40.50 22.88
N ARG A 288 -1.46 -41.06 21.67
CA ARG A 288 -2.00 -42.39 21.32
C ARG A 288 -1.17 -43.54 21.86
N HIS A 289 0.15 -43.38 21.95
CA HIS A 289 1.08 -44.51 22.11
C HIS A 289 1.99 -44.42 23.34
N ALA A 290 2.32 -43.23 23.87
CA ALA A 290 3.30 -43.11 24.94
C ALA A 290 2.74 -43.51 26.32
N GLY A 291 1.44 -43.32 26.57
CA GLY A 291 0.80 -43.64 27.85
C GLY A 291 1.24 -42.79 29.04
N THR A 292 2.09 -41.77 28.84
CA THR A 292 2.65 -40.91 29.91
C THR A 292 1.78 -39.71 30.25
N GLY A 293 0.90 -39.28 29.35
CA GLY A 293 0.13 -38.05 29.47
C GLY A 293 0.98 -36.76 29.43
N HIS A 294 2.27 -36.85 29.09
CA HIS A 294 3.19 -35.71 29.07
C HIS A 294 4.21 -35.81 27.92
N ALA A 295 4.39 -34.69 27.22
CA ALA A 295 5.38 -34.51 26.15
C ALA A 295 6.23 -33.25 26.38
N TYR A 296 7.43 -33.24 25.82
CA TYR A 296 8.33 -32.08 25.79
C TYR A 296 8.49 -31.60 24.35
N LEU A 297 8.36 -30.30 24.13
CA LEU A 297 8.56 -29.66 22.83
C LEU A 297 9.63 -28.59 22.97
N THR A 298 10.67 -28.65 22.15
CA THR A 298 11.68 -27.60 22.05
C THR A 298 11.78 -27.11 20.61
N ALA A 299 11.87 -25.79 20.41
CA ALA A 299 12.13 -25.22 19.10
C ALA A 299 13.19 -24.12 19.16
N THR A 300 14.16 -24.18 18.26
CA THR A 300 15.29 -23.25 18.21
C THR A 300 15.83 -23.07 16.80
N ARG A 301 16.78 -22.15 16.61
CA ARG A 301 17.59 -22.06 15.39
C ARG A 301 18.48 -23.30 15.28
N ASP A 302 18.56 -23.88 14.09
CA ASP A 302 19.48 -25.00 13.84
C ASP A 302 20.93 -24.51 13.99
N PRO A 303 21.71 -25.06 14.94
CA PRO A 303 23.11 -24.66 15.12
C PRO A 303 23.99 -25.01 13.91
N ASP A 304 23.59 -26.02 13.11
CA ASP A 304 24.39 -26.53 12.00
C ASP A 304 24.07 -25.83 10.66
N ALA A 305 23.03 -24.99 10.61
CA ALA A 305 22.56 -24.36 9.38
C ALA A 305 22.27 -22.87 9.57
N HIS A 306 22.87 -22.02 8.73
CA HIS A 306 22.73 -20.56 8.83
C HIS A 306 21.33 -20.11 8.42
N GLY A 307 20.43 -19.98 9.40
CA GLY A 307 19.04 -19.57 9.19
C GLY A 307 18.02 -20.70 9.32
N GLY A 308 18.48 -21.93 9.55
CA GLY A 308 17.62 -23.10 9.70
C GLY A 308 16.87 -23.17 11.03
N ALA A 309 15.82 -24.00 11.07
CA ALA A 309 15.00 -24.26 12.26
C ALA A 309 15.17 -25.72 12.72
N LEU A 310 15.25 -25.92 14.03
CA LEU A 310 15.31 -27.21 14.70
C LEU A 310 14.15 -27.31 15.70
N VAL A 311 13.28 -28.31 15.52
CA VAL A 311 12.16 -28.58 16.43
C VAL A 311 12.23 -30.03 16.90
N THR A 312 12.10 -30.26 18.20
CA THR A 312 12.22 -31.58 18.81
C THR A 312 11.02 -31.86 19.71
N VAL A 313 10.39 -33.01 19.50
CA VAL A 313 9.33 -33.55 20.35
C VAL A 313 9.85 -34.79 21.05
N VAL A 314 9.73 -34.86 22.37
CA VAL A 314 10.19 -36.00 23.18
C VAL A 314 9.08 -36.49 24.10
N ASP A 315 8.90 -37.80 24.16
CA ASP A 315 8.13 -38.47 25.20
C ASP A 315 8.98 -39.52 25.94
N ARG A 316 8.50 -39.90 27.13
CA ARG A 316 9.14 -40.90 28.01
C ARG A 316 8.33 -42.20 28.08
N GLY A 317 7.63 -42.53 27.01
CA GLY A 317 6.83 -43.74 26.89
C GLY A 317 7.66 -45.00 26.70
N PRO A 318 7.02 -46.13 26.34
CA PRO A 318 7.70 -47.42 26.20
C PRO A 318 8.65 -47.51 25.00
N GLY A 319 8.65 -46.51 24.10
CA GLY A 319 9.40 -46.58 22.84
C GLY A 319 8.97 -47.76 21.95
N PHE A 320 9.66 -47.96 20.84
CA PHE A 320 9.45 -49.14 19.99
C PHE A 320 10.74 -49.55 19.27
N ASP A 321 10.77 -50.77 18.75
CA ASP A 321 11.85 -51.24 17.89
C ASP A 321 11.57 -50.79 16.44
N PRO A 322 12.38 -49.88 15.86
CA PRO A 322 12.15 -49.35 14.52
C PRO A 322 12.31 -50.40 13.40
N GLU A 323 12.99 -51.53 13.65
CA GLU A 323 13.14 -52.62 12.67
C GLU A 323 11.93 -53.57 12.68
N ARG A 324 11.29 -53.75 13.83
CA ARG A 324 10.15 -54.67 14.00
C ARG A 324 8.78 -53.99 13.83
N CYS A 325 8.72 -52.67 14.01
CA CYS A 325 7.49 -51.92 13.87
C CYS A 325 7.41 -51.33 12.45
N VAL A 326 6.49 -51.84 11.61
CA VAL A 326 6.16 -51.14 10.36
C VAL A 326 5.52 -49.81 10.77
N PRO A 327 6.11 -48.65 10.45
CA PRO A 327 5.52 -47.38 10.82
C PRO A 327 4.13 -47.32 10.23
N GLY A 328 3.11 -47.13 11.07
CA GLY A 328 1.77 -46.83 10.58
C GLY A 328 1.84 -45.66 9.60
N LEU A 329 0.90 -45.62 8.64
CA LEU A 329 0.81 -44.61 7.56
C LEU A 329 1.06 -43.15 8.03
N GLY A 330 0.84 -42.83 9.32
CA GLY A 330 1.08 -41.53 9.91
C GLY A 330 2.55 -41.06 9.94
N LEU A 331 3.53 -41.90 10.30
CA LEU A 331 4.93 -41.44 10.48
C LEU A 331 5.69 -41.34 9.14
N ARG A 332 5.69 -42.41 8.33
CA ARG A 332 6.37 -42.44 7.02
C ARG A 332 5.69 -41.60 5.95
N GLY A 333 4.36 -41.54 5.95
CA GLY A 333 3.59 -40.86 4.90
C GLY A 333 3.34 -39.38 5.17
N SER A 334 3.27 -38.96 6.45
CA SER A 334 2.76 -37.62 6.77
C SER A 334 3.80 -36.67 7.38
N VAL A 335 4.70 -37.12 8.26
CA VAL A 335 5.74 -36.23 8.83
C VAL A 335 6.96 -36.11 7.91
N HIS A 336 7.50 -37.23 7.43
CA HIS A 336 8.65 -37.20 6.50
C HIS A 336 8.29 -36.56 5.16
N GLY A 337 7.09 -36.85 4.61
CA GLY A 337 6.62 -36.27 3.36
C GLY A 337 6.46 -34.74 3.43
N ARG A 338 5.74 -34.25 4.44
CA ARG A 338 5.51 -32.80 4.63
C ARG A 338 6.80 -32.03 4.89
N MET A 339 7.73 -32.59 5.65
CA MET A 339 9.05 -31.97 5.83
C MET A 339 9.86 -31.97 4.53
N ALA A 340 9.82 -33.05 3.75
CA ALA A 340 10.54 -33.12 2.48
C ALA A 340 10.00 -32.14 1.43
N GLU A 341 8.68 -31.90 1.39
CA GLU A 341 8.04 -30.91 0.51
C GLU A 341 8.58 -29.49 0.70
N VAL A 342 8.98 -29.14 1.93
CA VAL A 342 9.56 -27.84 2.27
C VAL A 342 11.10 -27.84 2.32
N GLY A 343 11.74 -28.90 1.80
CA GLY A 343 13.20 -29.04 1.79
C GLY A 343 13.81 -29.35 3.16
N GLY A 344 12.99 -29.70 4.15
CA GLY A 344 13.41 -30.13 5.48
C GLY A 344 13.53 -31.65 5.63
N ARG A 345 13.91 -32.08 6.83
CA ARG A 345 14.11 -33.47 7.21
C ARG A 345 13.44 -33.75 8.54
N ALA A 346 12.79 -34.90 8.66
CA ALA A 346 12.39 -35.47 9.93
C ALA A 346 13.25 -36.69 10.26
N THR A 347 13.62 -36.85 11.53
CA THR A 347 14.31 -38.02 12.08
C THR A 347 13.56 -38.48 13.32
N VAL A 348 13.50 -39.80 13.53
CA VAL A 348 12.87 -40.41 14.69
C VAL A 348 13.88 -41.33 15.34
N ASP A 349 14.14 -41.10 16.61
CA ASP A 349 15.05 -41.87 17.45
C ASP A 349 14.24 -42.51 18.59
N THR A 350 14.33 -43.83 18.71
CA THR A 350 13.54 -44.62 19.66
C THR A 350 14.15 -46.01 19.84
N ALA A 351 14.03 -46.53 21.05
CA ALA A 351 14.33 -47.92 21.40
C ALA A 351 13.32 -48.41 22.46
N PRO A 352 13.08 -49.73 22.56
CA PRO A 352 12.24 -50.28 23.62
C PRO A 352 12.74 -49.84 25.02
N GLY A 353 11.89 -49.14 25.76
CA GLY A 353 12.16 -48.60 27.10
C GLY A 353 12.75 -47.18 27.15
N GLU A 354 13.10 -46.58 26.01
CA GLU A 354 13.80 -45.28 25.96
C GLU A 354 12.92 -44.09 25.51
N GLY A 355 11.64 -44.34 25.22
CA GLY A 355 10.71 -43.33 24.70
C GLY A 355 10.88 -43.07 23.21
N VAL A 356 10.39 -41.92 22.75
CA VAL A 356 10.50 -41.48 21.35
C VAL A 356 10.96 -40.03 21.30
N ARG A 357 11.93 -39.76 20.43
CA ARG A 357 12.38 -38.42 20.05
C ARG A 357 12.13 -38.22 18.56
N VAL A 358 11.35 -37.21 18.22
CA VAL A 358 11.14 -36.75 16.84
C VAL A 358 11.86 -35.44 16.67
N GLU A 359 12.80 -35.38 15.72
CA GLU A 359 13.55 -34.17 15.37
C GLU A 359 13.17 -33.73 13.95
N LEU A 360 12.81 -32.45 13.81
CA LEU A 360 12.42 -31.80 12.57
C LEU A 360 13.42 -30.69 12.28
N ARG A 361 14.07 -30.76 11.13
CA ARG A 361 15.09 -29.81 10.69
C ARG A 361 14.71 -29.17 9.38
N TRP A 362 14.91 -27.86 9.28
CA TRP A 362 14.80 -27.12 8.03
C TRP A 362 16.08 -26.28 7.86
N PRO A 363 16.85 -26.45 6.77
CA PRO A 363 18.22 -25.93 6.69
C PRO A 363 18.35 -24.43 6.35
N GLY A 364 17.29 -23.71 5.96
CA GLY A 364 17.37 -22.29 5.58
C GLY A 364 17.23 -22.03 4.09
#